data_AF-A0A8W8M9H1-F1
#
_entry.id   AF-A0A8W8M9H1-F1
#
_cell.length_a   1.000
_cell.length_b   1.000
_cell.length_c   1.000
_cell.angle_alpha   90.00
_cell.angle_beta   90.00
_cell.angle_gamma   90.00
#
_symmetry.space_group_name_H-M   'P 1'
#
loop_
_entity.id
_entity.type
_entity.pdbx_description
1 polymer ?
#
loop_
_entity_poly.entity_id
_entity_poly.type
_entity_poly.pdbx_seq_one_letter_code
_entity_poly.pdbx_strand_id
1 'polypeptide(L)'
;RFLKILELIVQEPGSAFKAFLPNVISICMDQIYPIIAQRPSPDIKQSLYRLVHELIMNNWRYFFKGSVLKTLHSQSPQNGNGDVQNAQQFTAIMQSYGQSFLQPDLAVFKQNLESLETLNAKWKLYQKPIFREVMLLQFLNVLVQVLVHKSHDLLHEEIVVTVYNMASADFSRFYAEFLPHFVSSCEGLDANQRNILVRNFKVDKDLPSFTQNVNRFVNDLRYYRLINSSLPEGSVTF
;
A
#
# COMPACT_ATOMS: atom_id res chain seq x y z
N ARG A 1 21.03 -0.51 17.60
CA ARG A 1 21.75 0.73 18.01
C ARG A 1 22.05 1.64 16.82
N PHE A 2 22.71 1.16 15.76
CA PHE A 2 23.01 1.96 14.56
C PHE A 2 21.76 2.58 13.87
N LEU A 3 20.74 1.78 13.55
CA LEU A 3 19.49 2.28 12.93
C LEU A 3 18.82 3.39 13.74
N LYS A 4 18.92 3.34 15.07
CA LYS A 4 18.35 4.36 15.96
C LYS A 4 19.09 5.70 15.85
N ILE A 5 20.39 5.68 15.58
CA ILE A 5 21.17 6.90 15.33
C ILE A 5 20.75 7.52 14.00
N LEU A 6 20.58 6.71 12.96
CA LEU A 6 20.06 7.19 11.67
C LEU A 6 18.64 7.77 11.82
N GLU A 7 17.81 7.18 12.70
CA GLU A 7 16.46 7.67 12.98
C GLU A 7 16.49 9.09 13.57
N LEU A 8 17.39 9.33 14.53
CA LEU A 8 17.59 10.67 15.09
C LEU A 8 18.07 11.66 14.01
N ILE A 9 19.02 11.25 13.16
CA ILE A 9 19.56 12.10 12.09
C ILE A 9 18.45 12.57 11.13
N VAL A 10 17.52 11.69 10.74
CA VAL A 10 16.45 12.06 9.79
C VAL A 10 15.34 12.92 10.42
N GLN A 11 15.25 12.97 11.74
CA GLN A 11 14.31 13.84 12.46
C GLN A 11 14.84 15.27 12.61
N GLU A 12 16.16 15.46 12.57
CA GLU A 12 16.79 16.77 12.75
C GLU A 12 16.50 17.73 11.57
N PRO A 13 15.96 18.94 11.83
CA PRO A 13 15.51 19.84 10.76
C PRO A 13 16.66 20.58 10.04
N GLY A 14 17.87 20.53 10.59
CA GLY A 14 19.05 21.27 10.12
C GLY A 14 19.48 20.90 8.71
N SER A 15 19.93 21.89 7.93
CA SER A 15 20.38 21.69 6.53
C SER A 15 21.55 20.71 6.41
N ALA A 16 22.45 20.70 7.39
CA ALA A 16 23.56 19.74 7.45
C ALA A 16 23.06 18.29 7.50
N PHE A 17 22.02 18.00 8.27
CA PHE A 17 21.42 16.66 8.38
C PHE A 17 20.70 16.26 7.09
N LYS A 18 20.04 17.21 6.42
CA LYS A 18 19.39 16.98 5.12
C LYS A 18 20.37 16.53 4.02
N ALA A 19 21.62 16.98 4.08
CA ALA A 19 22.65 16.55 3.13
C ALA A 19 22.97 15.04 3.25
N PHE A 20 22.69 14.41 4.40
CA PHE A 20 22.93 12.98 4.60
C PHE A 20 21.78 12.08 4.16
N LEU A 21 20.60 12.62 3.84
CA LEU A 21 19.42 11.82 3.48
C LEU A 21 19.68 10.81 2.35
N PRO A 22 20.36 11.16 1.24
CA PRO A 22 20.65 10.18 0.19
C PRO A 22 21.45 8.97 0.72
N ASN A 23 22.42 9.23 1.60
CA ASN A 23 23.26 8.18 2.18
C ASN A 23 22.48 7.31 3.17
N VAL A 24 21.61 7.92 3.99
CA VAL A 24 20.73 7.16 4.90
C VAL A 24 19.81 6.25 4.10
N ILE A 25 19.19 6.76 3.02
CA ILE A 25 18.32 5.96 2.16
C ILE A 25 19.11 4.81 1.51
N SER A 26 20.31 5.08 0.97
CA SER A 26 21.13 4.03 0.34
C SER A 26 21.54 2.94 1.34
N ILE A 27 21.94 3.31 2.55
CA ILE A 27 22.24 2.32 3.60
C ILE A 27 20.98 1.48 3.92
N CYS A 28 19.83 2.12 4.08
CA CYS A 28 18.58 1.42 4.37
C CYS A 28 18.14 0.49 3.24
N MET A 29 18.08 0.99 2.01
CA MET A 29 17.44 0.32 0.89
C MET A 29 18.37 -0.54 0.05
N ASP A 30 19.65 -0.15 -0.08
CA ASP A 30 20.60 -0.85 -0.94
C ASP A 30 21.46 -1.83 -0.15
N GLN A 31 21.70 -1.57 1.14
CA GLN A 31 22.58 -2.40 1.97
C GLN A 31 21.82 -3.27 2.97
N ILE A 32 20.91 -2.67 3.76
CA ILE A 32 20.26 -3.39 4.87
C ILE A 32 19.04 -4.17 4.39
N TYR A 33 18.10 -3.52 3.69
CA TYR A 33 16.84 -4.13 3.27
C TYR A 33 17.03 -5.44 2.48
N PRO A 34 17.93 -5.55 1.48
CA PRO A 34 18.09 -6.77 0.70
C PRO A 34 18.55 -7.98 1.54
N ILE A 35 19.30 -7.72 2.61
CA ILE A 35 19.77 -8.77 3.52
C ILE A 35 18.62 -9.28 4.40
N ILE A 36 17.75 -8.38 4.87
CA ILE A 36 16.72 -8.73 5.86
C ILE A 36 15.36 -9.05 5.24
N ALA A 37 15.09 -8.65 3.99
CA ALA A 37 13.77 -8.73 3.37
C ALA A 37 13.14 -10.11 3.56
N GLN A 38 13.86 -11.18 3.19
CA GLN A 38 13.38 -12.56 3.27
C GLN A 38 13.74 -13.28 4.57
N ARG A 39 14.43 -12.62 5.51
CA ARG A 39 14.87 -13.25 6.77
C ARG A 39 13.89 -12.95 7.91
N PRO A 40 13.64 -13.91 8.82
CA PRO A 40 12.87 -13.65 10.03
C PRO A 40 13.74 -12.85 11.02
N SER A 41 13.73 -11.52 10.86
CA SER A 41 14.49 -10.58 11.71
C SER A 41 13.58 -9.45 12.21
N PRO A 42 12.60 -9.75 13.08
CA PRO A 42 11.54 -8.82 13.48
C PRO A 42 12.07 -7.52 14.05
N ASP A 43 13.04 -7.58 14.98
CA ASP A 43 13.59 -6.39 15.65
C ASP A 43 14.28 -5.42 14.66
N ILE A 44 15.02 -5.99 13.70
CA ILE A 44 15.73 -5.20 12.68
C ILE A 44 14.73 -4.63 11.68
N LYS A 45 13.74 -5.42 11.26
CA LYS A 45 12.67 -4.97 10.35
C LYS A 45 11.89 -3.82 10.98
N GLN A 46 11.42 -3.97 12.21
CA GLN A 46 10.68 -2.92 12.91
C GLN A 46 11.49 -1.64 13.06
N SER A 47 12.78 -1.77 13.40
CA SER A 47 13.70 -0.63 13.51
C SER A 47 13.92 0.05 12.15
N LEU A 48 14.08 -0.72 11.07
CA LEU A 48 14.27 -0.20 9.72
C LEU A 48 13.01 0.51 9.23
N TYR A 49 11.84 -0.11 9.40
CA TYR A 49 10.56 0.46 8.98
C TYR A 49 10.20 1.74 9.74
N ARG A 50 10.52 1.78 11.04
CA ARG A 50 10.44 3.01 11.83
C ARG A 50 11.34 4.11 11.27
N LEU A 51 12.60 3.79 10.97
CA LEU A 51 13.54 4.74 10.38
C LEU A 51 13.03 5.30 9.05
N VAL A 52 12.58 4.45 8.13
CA VAL A 52 12.08 4.94 6.82
C VAL A 52 10.75 5.70 6.95
N HIS A 53 9.90 5.35 7.93
CA HIS A 53 8.72 6.15 8.26
C HIS A 53 9.13 7.58 8.66
N GLU A 54 10.00 7.70 9.66
CA GLU A 54 10.48 9.00 10.17
C GLU A 54 11.20 9.80 9.08
N LEU A 55 11.95 9.12 8.22
CA LEU A 55 12.61 9.75 7.08
C LEU A 55 11.60 10.45 6.18
N ILE A 56 10.55 9.75 5.74
CA ILE A 56 9.52 10.34 4.86
C ILE A 56 8.70 11.39 5.62
N MET A 57 8.29 11.09 6.86
CA MET A 57 7.41 11.91 7.68
C MET A 57 7.98 13.30 7.94
N ASN A 58 9.29 13.39 8.16
CA ASN A 58 10.00 14.62 8.51
C ASN A 58 10.66 15.30 7.28
N ASN A 59 10.99 14.53 6.24
CA ASN A 59 11.70 15.04 5.06
C ASN A 59 10.85 15.00 3.78
N TRP A 60 9.54 15.21 3.90
CA TRP A 60 8.63 15.18 2.74
C TRP A 60 9.10 16.05 1.56
N ARG A 61 9.70 17.22 1.84
CA ARG A 61 10.24 18.14 0.82
C ARG A 61 11.42 17.60 0.02
N TYR A 62 12.10 16.57 0.53
CA TYR A 62 13.14 15.86 -0.22
C TYR A 62 12.54 15.07 -1.39
N PHE A 63 11.30 14.58 -1.24
CA PHE A 63 10.60 13.83 -2.28
C PHE A 63 9.63 14.70 -3.10
N PHE A 64 8.97 15.67 -2.48
CA PHE A 64 7.92 16.47 -3.12
C PHE A 64 8.13 17.96 -2.88
N LYS A 65 8.32 18.73 -3.95
CA LYS A 65 8.45 20.19 -3.83
C LYS A 65 7.14 20.82 -3.33
N GLY A 66 7.27 21.91 -2.57
CA GLY A 66 6.13 22.67 -2.05
C GLY A 66 5.30 23.32 -3.17
N SER A 67 3.98 23.42 -2.97
CA SER A 67 3.01 23.88 -3.98
C SER A 67 3.25 25.31 -4.51
N VAL A 68 3.95 26.16 -3.75
CA VAL A 68 4.20 27.58 -4.12
C VAL A 68 5.12 27.71 -5.34
N LEU A 69 6.00 26.73 -5.58
CA LEU A 69 6.89 26.72 -6.76
C LEU A 69 6.20 26.23 -8.04
N LYS A 70 5.03 25.58 -7.93
CA LYS A 70 4.28 25.06 -9.09
C LYS A 70 3.68 26.19 -9.93
N THR A 71 3.30 27.30 -9.31
CA THR A 71 2.70 28.45 -9.99
C THR A 71 3.70 29.26 -10.82
N LEU A 72 5.01 29.13 -10.56
CA LEU A 72 6.06 29.89 -11.24
C LEU A 72 6.70 29.14 -12.41
N HIS A 73 6.61 27.80 -12.46
CA HIS A 73 7.28 26.96 -13.46
C HIS A 73 6.32 26.21 -14.41
N SER A 74 5.03 26.58 -14.45
CA SER A 74 3.99 25.89 -15.24
C SER A 74 4.07 26.10 -16.76
N GLN A 75 5.27 26.22 -17.33
CA GLN A 75 5.48 26.31 -18.79
C GLN A 75 6.24 25.10 -19.39
N SER A 76 6.42 24.01 -18.65
CA SER A 76 7.04 22.79 -19.19
C SER A 76 6.13 21.58 -19.04
N PRO A 77 5.70 20.93 -20.13
CA PRO A 77 4.99 19.66 -20.06
C PRO A 77 6.04 18.58 -19.70
N GLN A 78 6.17 18.26 -18.42
CA GLN A 78 7.03 17.16 -17.99
C GLN A 78 6.19 15.94 -17.60
N ASN A 79 6.48 14.84 -18.31
CA ASN A 79 6.26 13.43 -18.04
C ASN A 79 5.52 13.08 -16.75
N GLY A 80 4.49 12.23 -16.88
CA GLY A 80 3.45 11.88 -15.90
C GLY A 80 3.86 11.30 -14.54
N ASN A 81 5.07 11.55 -14.05
CA ASN A 81 5.47 11.26 -12.67
C ASN A 81 5.24 12.42 -11.69
N GLY A 82 4.71 13.57 -12.15
CA GLY A 82 4.21 14.66 -11.31
C GLY A 82 5.12 15.04 -10.13
N ASP A 83 6.08 15.93 -10.35
CA ASP A 83 6.79 16.69 -9.29
C ASP A 83 7.53 15.90 -8.19
N VAL A 84 7.88 14.63 -8.41
CA VAL A 84 8.65 13.84 -7.43
C VAL A 84 10.16 13.97 -7.67
N GLN A 85 10.84 14.71 -6.78
CA GLN A 85 12.30 14.78 -6.72
C GLN A 85 12.79 13.51 -6.03
N ASN A 86 13.67 12.70 -6.65
CA ASN A 86 14.10 11.39 -6.12
C ASN A 86 13.04 10.27 -6.15
N ALA A 87 12.26 10.19 -7.23
CA ALA A 87 11.21 9.19 -7.42
C ALA A 87 11.66 7.74 -7.17
N GLN A 88 12.84 7.33 -7.66
CA GLN A 88 13.35 5.96 -7.49
C GLN A 88 13.51 5.58 -6.00
N GLN A 89 14.06 6.49 -5.19
CA GLN A 89 14.24 6.27 -3.76
C GLN A 89 12.89 6.16 -3.04
N PHE A 90 11.94 7.01 -3.40
CA PHE A 90 10.58 6.96 -2.84
C PHE A 90 9.89 5.63 -3.21
N THR A 91 9.96 5.23 -4.47
CA THR A 91 9.38 3.98 -4.97
C THR A 91 10.02 2.77 -4.28
N ALA A 92 11.34 2.74 -4.10
CA ALA A 92 12.01 1.65 -3.39
C ALA A 92 11.50 1.50 -1.94
N ILE A 93 11.34 2.63 -1.22
CA ILE A 93 10.79 2.60 0.13
C ILE A 93 9.34 2.08 0.11
N MET A 94 8.48 2.60 -0.78
CA MET A 94 7.10 2.14 -0.88
C MET A 94 6.99 0.67 -1.30
N GLN A 95 7.83 0.20 -2.22
CA GLN A 95 7.88 -1.21 -2.59
C GLN A 95 8.25 -2.08 -1.38
N SER A 96 9.16 -1.61 -0.51
CA SER A 96 9.50 -2.34 0.71
C SER A 96 8.34 -2.45 1.69
N TYR A 97 7.42 -1.48 1.71
CA TYR A 97 6.15 -1.57 2.45
C TYR A 97 5.24 -2.61 1.83
N GLY A 98 5.01 -2.55 0.51
CA GLY A 98 4.16 -3.52 -0.18
C GLY A 98 4.63 -4.96 0.01
N GLN A 99 5.94 -5.19 -0.05
CA GLN A 99 6.55 -6.49 0.21
C GLN A 99 6.36 -6.96 1.66
N SER A 100 6.34 -6.03 2.63
CA SER A 100 6.13 -6.40 4.04
C SER A 100 4.75 -7.00 4.30
N PHE A 101 3.74 -6.59 3.53
CA PHE A 101 2.37 -7.11 3.67
C PHE A 101 2.18 -8.53 3.11
N LEU A 102 3.19 -9.06 2.40
CA LEU A 102 3.23 -10.45 1.97
C LEU A 102 3.85 -11.38 3.02
N GLN A 103 4.35 -10.82 4.12
CA GLN A 103 5.05 -11.56 5.17
C GLN A 103 4.12 -11.86 6.35
N PRO A 104 4.37 -12.93 7.12
CA PRO A 104 3.50 -13.33 8.23
C PRO A 104 3.71 -12.54 9.53
N ASP A 105 4.67 -11.60 9.57
CA ASP A 105 5.00 -10.85 10.78
C ASP A 105 3.94 -9.77 11.05
N LEU A 106 3.01 -10.09 11.95
CA LEU A 106 1.89 -9.23 12.33
C LEU A 106 2.34 -7.85 12.85
N ALA A 107 3.45 -7.79 13.58
CA ALA A 107 3.90 -6.55 14.19
C ALA A 107 4.47 -5.60 13.13
N VAL A 108 5.27 -6.12 12.20
CA VAL A 108 5.76 -5.37 11.04
C VAL A 108 4.62 -4.97 10.12
N PHE A 109 3.67 -5.89 9.87
CA PHE A 109 2.48 -5.60 9.07
C PHE A 109 1.70 -4.41 9.66
N LYS A 110 1.35 -4.48 10.95
CA LYS A 110 0.62 -3.42 11.64
C LYS A 110 1.35 -2.09 11.58
N GLN A 111 2.64 -2.08 11.93
CA GLN A 111 3.47 -0.88 11.92
C GLN A 111 3.49 -0.20 10.54
N ASN A 112 3.63 -0.98 9.47
CA ASN A 112 3.70 -0.43 8.12
C ASN A 112 2.34 0.05 7.61
N LEU A 113 1.25 -0.60 8.03
CA LEU A 113 -0.11 -0.14 7.76
C LEU A 113 -0.37 1.20 8.44
N GLU A 114 -0.06 1.32 9.74
CA GLU A 114 -0.18 2.57 10.52
C GLU A 114 0.69 3.70 9.95
N SER A 115 1.88 3.35 9.47
CA SER A 115 2.78 4.29 8.82
C SER A 115 2.18 4.85 7.53
N LEU A 116 1.58 4.01 6.65
CA LEU A 116 0.90 4.50 5.45
C LEU A 116 -0.27 5.42 5.80
N GLU A 117 -1.08 5.06 6.78
CA GLU A 117 -2.22 5.86 7.22
C GLU A 117 -1.79 7.21 7.81
N THR A 118 -0.72 7.23 8.61
CA THR A 118 -0.16 8.46 9.17
C THR A 118 0.44 9.36 8.08
N LEU A 119 1.16 8.79 7.13
CA LEU A 119 1.68 9.51 5.97
C LEU A 119 0.54 10.05 5.09
N ASN A 120 -0.54 9.29 4.91
CA ASN A 120 -1.70 9.74 4.17
C ASN A 120 -2.43 10.87 4.90
N ALA A 121 -2.64 10.75 6.22
CA ALA A 121 -3.28 11.78 7.03
C ALA A 121 -2.55 13.13 6.93
N LYS A 122 -1.22 13.12 7.06
CA LYS A 122 -0.40 14.35 7.03
C LYS A 122 -0.14 14.86 5.61
N TRP A 123 0.20 13.97 4.68
CA TRP A 123 0.77 14.36 3.38
C TRP A 123 -0.10 14.04 2.18
N LYS A 124 -1.30 13.46 2.38
CA LYS A 124 -2.19 13.03 1.30
C LYS A 124 -1.47 12.09 0.34
N LEU A 125 -0.75 11.12 0.93
CA LEU A 125 0.08 10.12 0.24
C LEU A 125 -0.69 9.45 -0.90
N TYR A 126 -1.91 8.99 -0.63
CA TYR A 126 -2.70 8.25 -1.63
C TYR A 126 -3.15 9.12 -2.80
N GLN A 127 -3.20 10.44 -2.63
CA GLN A 127 -3.51 11.39 -3.70
C GLN A 127 -2.26 11.84 -4.49
N LYS A 128 -1.04 11.43 -4.12
CA LYS A 128 0.16 11.76 -4.89
C LYS A 128 0.20 10.97 -6.19
N PRO A 129 0.46 11.59 -7.36
CA PRO A 129 0.44 10.91 -8.66
C PRO A 129 1.28 9.63 -8.67
N ILE A 130 2.52 9.69 -8.19
CA ILE A 130 3.42 8.52 -8.13
C ILE A 130 2.81 7.35 -7.34
N PHE A 131 2.04 7.61 -6.28
CA PHE A 131 1.40 6.56 -5.51
C PHE A 131 0.11 6.11 -6.21
N ARG A 132 -0.78 7.05 -6.51
CA ARG A 132 -2.10 6.81 -7.10
C ARG A 132 -2.03 6.08 -8.45
N GLU A 133 -1.06 6.43 -9.28
CA GLU A 133 -1.01 5.97 -10.67
C GLU A 133 -0.16 4.70 -10.81
N VAL A 134 0.91 4.57 -10.03
CA VAL A 134 1.89 3.48 -10.15
C VAL A 134 1.71 2.36 -9.11
N MET A 135 1.35 2.71 -7.87
CA MET A 135 1.47 1.77 -6.73
C MET A 135 0.11 1.38 -6.13
N LEU A 136 -0.89 2.28 -6.17
CA LEU A 136 -2.14 2.15 -5.43
C LEU A 136 -2.87 0.83 -5.71
N LEU A 137 -2.99 0.43 -6.98
CA LEU A 137 -3.65 -0.83 -7.34
C LEU A 137 -2.93 -2.07 -6.81
N GLN A 138 -1.60 -2.04 -6.73
CA GLN A 138 -0.80 -3.15 -6.21
C GLN A 138 -1.00 -3.30 -4.70
N PHE A 139 -1.01 -2.18 -3.97
CA PHE A 139 -1.31 -2.18 -2.53
C PHE A 139 -2.74 -2.65 -2.25
N LEU A 140 -3.73 -2.13 -2.99
CA LEU A 140 -5.11 -2.61 -2.88
C LEU A 140 -5.20 -4.12 -3.13
N ASN A 141 -4.53 -4.63 -4.16
CA ASN A 141 -4.54 -6.05 -4.46
C ASN A 141 -4.02 -6.87 -3.28
N VAL A 142 -2.85 -6.51 -2.73
CA VAL A 142 -2.27 -7.23 -1.59
C VAL A 142 -3.19 -7.20 -0.37
N LEU A 143 -3.72 -6.04 -0.01
CA LEU A 143 -4.58 -5.91 1.18
C LEU A 143 -5.92 -6.65 1.03
N VAL A 144 -6.55 -6.59 -0.15
CA VAL A 144 -7.79 -7.34 -0.40
C VAL A 144 -7.51 -8.85 -0.44
N GLN A 145 -6.37 -9.30 -0.97
CA GLN A 145 -5.97 -10.71 -0.85
C GLN A 145 -5.78 -11.12 0.61
N VAL A 146 -5.21 -10.27 1.46
CA VAL A 146 -5.05 -10.56 2.90
C VAL A 146 -6.42 -10.78 3.57
N LEU A 147 -7.42 -9.93 3.25
CA LEU A 147 -8.79 -10.09 3.75
C LEU A 147 -9.42 -11.41 3.27
N VAL A 148 -9.27 -11.73 1.98
CA VAL A 148 -9.79 -12.97 1.39
C VAL A 148 -9.17 -14.22 2.02
N HIS A 149 -7.87 -14.22 2.24
CA HIS A 149 -7.16 -15.37 2.81
C HIS A 149 -7.23 -15.44 4.34
N LYS A 150 -7.73 -14.38 5.00
CA LYS A 150 -7.67 -14.22 6.47
C LYS A 150 -6.26 -14.39 7.05
N SER A 151 -5.22 -14.05 6.30
CA SER A 151 -3.83 -14.25 6.76
C SER A 151 -3.46 -13.33 7.93
N HIS A 152 -4.17 -12.22 8.10
CA HIS A 152 -3.97 -11.26 9.19
C HIS A 152 -5.32 -10.82 9.80
N ASP A 153 -6.20 -11.78 10.14
CA ASP A 153 -7.58 -11.52 10.62
C ASP A 153 -7.63 -10.62 11.88
N LEU A 154 -6.55 -10.60 12.68
CA LEU A 154 -6.42 -9.71 13.84
C LEU A 154 -6.33 -8.21 13.49
N LEU A 155 -6.02 -7.86 12.23
CA LEU A 155 -5.94 -6.48 11.72
C LEU A 155 -7.03 -6.19 10.69
N HIS A 156 -8.08 -7.01 10.67
CA HIS A 156 -9.09 -6.96 9.62
C HIS A 156 -9.73 -5.57 9.50
N GLU A 157 -10.09 -4.94 10.62
CA GLU A 157 -10.71 -3.61 10.61
C GLU A 157 -9.75 -2.55 10.07
N GLU A 158 -8.50 -2.54 10.53
CA GLU A 158 -7.47 -1.60 10.08
C GLU A 158 -7.17 -1.76 8.58
N ILE A 159 -7.15 -3.01 8.09
CA ILE A 159 -6.96 -3.31 6.66
C ILE A 159 -8.13 -2.77 5.84
N VAL A 160 -9.39 -3.00 6.27
CA VAL A 160 -10.57 -2.50 5.53
C VAL A 160 -10.59 -0.97 5.48
N VAL A 161 -10.25 -0.29 6.58
CA VAL A 161 -10.14 1.18 6.61
C VAL A 161 -9.05 1.67 5.68
N THR A 162 -7.90 0.98 5.63
CA THR A 162 -6.80 1.32 4.71
C THR A 162 -7.23 1.14 3.25
N VAL A 163 -7.91 0.03 2.93
CA VAL A 163 -8.47 -0.23 1.60
C VAL A 163 -9.46 0.86 1.20
N TYR A 164 -10.34 1.29 2.12
CA TYR A 164 -11.23 2.43 1.88
C TYR A 164 -10.47 3.72 1.61
N ASN A 165 -9.48 4.06 2.44
CA ASN A 165 -8.72 5.30 2.27
C ASN A 165 -7.95 5.32 0.94
N MET A 166 -7.41 4.18 0.50
CA MET A 166 -6.82 4.03 -0.84
C MET A 166 -7.87 4.15 -1.95
N ALA A 167 -9.00 3.45 -1.84
CA ALA A 167 -10.09 3.55 -2.81
C ALA A 167 -10.62 4.99 -2.93
N SER A 168 -10.69 5.72 -1.81
CA SER A 168 -11.17 7.10 -1.76
C SER A 168 -10.29 8.10 -2.53
N ALA A 169 -9.03 7.76 -2.79
CA ALA A 169 -8.16 8.58 -3.61
C ALA A 169 -8.57 8.59 -5.09
N ASP A 170 -9.25 7.53 -5.55
CA ASP A 170 -9.86 7.44 -6.87
C ASP A 170 -10.94 6.33 -6.93
N PHE A 171 -12.14 6.65 -6.42
CA PHE A 171 -13.24 5.68 -6.42
C PHE A 171 -13.61 5.23 -7.84
N SER A 172 -13.54 6.14 -8.81
CA SER A 172 -13.86 5.81 -10.20
C SER A 172 -12.96 4.69 -10.71
N ARG A 173 -11.64 4.81 -10.48
CA ARG A 173 -10.67 3.77 -10.85
C ARG A 173 -10.84 2.49 -10.02
N PHE A 174 -11.16 2.61 -8.74
CA PHE A 174 -11.43 1.45 -7.88
C PHE A 174 -12.58 0.60 -8.45
N TYR A 175 -13.71 1.22 -8.77
CA TYR A 175 -14.91 0.52 -9.23
C TYR A 175 -14.82 0.07 -10.69
N ALA A 176 -14.25 0.89 -11.58
CA ALA A 176 -14.23 0.61 -13.01
C ALA A 176 -13.06 -0.27 -13.45
N GLU A 177 -11.91 -0.21 -12.77
CA GLU A 177 -10.69 -0.93 -13.16
C GLU A 177 -10.30 -1.98 -12.13
N PHE A 178 -10.07 -1.58 -10.87
CA PHE A 178 -9.49 -2.46 -9.86
C PHE A 178 -10.39 -3.66 -9.55
N LEU A 179 -11.64 -3.41 -9.16
CA LEU A 179 -12.52 -4.47 -8.68
C LEU A 179 -12.80 -5.54 -9.75
N PRO A 180 -13.17 -5.20 -11.01
CA PRO A 180 -13.34 -6.20 -12.06
C PRO A 180 -12.06 -7.01 -12.32
N HIS A 181 -10.90 -6.35 -12.34
CA HIS A 181 -9.61 -6.99 -12.56
C HIS A 181 -9.19 -7.91 -11.40
N PHE A 182 -9.43 -7.49 -10.16
CA PHE A 182 -9.21 -8.31 -8.98
C PHE A 182 -10.08 -9.57 -9.02
N VAL A 183 -11.36 -9.43 -9.34
CA VAL A 183 -12.27 -10.57 -9.41
C VAL A 183 -11.92 -11.50 -10.58
N SER A 184 -11.49 -10.97 -11.74
CA SER A 184 -11.09 -11.81 -12.87
C SER A 184 -9.78 -12.57 -12.64
N SER A 185 -8.87 -12.03 -11.82
CA SER A 185 -7.62 -12.71 -11.43
C SER A 185 -7.80 -13.73 -10.30
N CYS A 186 -8.95 -13.76 -9.63
CA CYS A 186 -9.20 -14.72 -8.56
C CYS A 186 -9.35 -16.14 -9.09
N GLU A 187 -8.58 -17.10 -8.58
CA GLU A 187 -8.78 -18.52 -8.90
C GLU A 187 -9.99 -19.10 -8.15
N GLY A 188 -10.49 -20.25 -8.64
CA GLY A 188 -11.56 -21.01 -7.99
C GLY A 188 -12.96 -20.42 -8.14
N LEU A 189 -13.20 -19.58 -9.16
CA LEU A 189 -14.49 -18.98 -9.47
C LEU A 189 -14.87 -19.22 -10.93
N ASP A 190 -16.13 -19.58 -11.18
CA ASP A 190 -16.70 -19.62 -12.53
C ASP A 190 -17.08 -18.21 -13.04
N ALA A 191 -17.39 -18.11 -14.33
CA ALA A 191 -17.74 -16.84 -14.97
C ALA A 191 -18.99 -16.15 -14.35
N ASN A 192 -19.98 -16.93 -13.93
CA ASN A 192 -21.21 -16.40 -13.33
C ASN A 192 -20.95 -15.85 -11.92
N GLN A 193 -20.19 -16.56 -11.10
CA GLN A 193 -19.78 -16.13 -9.76
C GLN A 193 -18.97 -14.83 -9.82
N ARG A 194 -18.04 -14.71 -10.78
CA ARG A 194 -17.30 -13.46 -11.02
C ARG A 194 -18.23 -12.30 -11.33
N ASN A 195 -19.19 -12.50 -12.23
CA ASN A 195 -20.18 -11.49 -12.60
C ASN A 195 -21.05 -11.07 -11.40
N ILE A 196 -21.48 -12.04 -10.57
CA ILE A 196 -22.28 -11.76 -9.38
C ILE A 196 -21.48 -10.94 -8.36
N LEU A 197 -20.22 -11.31 -8.09
CA LEU A 197 -19.36 -10.59 -7.14
C LEU A 197 -19.17 -9.12 -7.54
N VAL A 198 -18.85 -8.86 -8.81
CA VAL A 198 -18.67 -7.48 -9.31
C VAL A 198 -19.98 -6.71 -9.25
N ARG A 199 -21.09 -7.29 -9.71
CA ARG A 199 -22.40 -6.63 -9.75
C ARG A 199 -22.95 -6.30 -8.36
N ASN A 200 -22.71 -7.17 -7.38
CA ASN A 200 -23.24 -7.01 -6.02
C ASN A 200 -22.42 -6.06 -5.16
N PHE A 201 -21.20 -5.69 -5.58
CA PHE A 201 -20.41 -4.67 -4.90
C PHE A 201 -20.97 -3.28 -5.24
N LYS A 202 -21.72 -2.69 -4.31
CA LYS A 202 -22.33 -1.37 -4.52
C LYS A 202 -21.28 -0.27 -4.55
N VAL A 203 -21.54 0.76 -5.37
CA VAL A 203 -20.66 1.91 -5.60
C VAL A 203 -20.82 2.96 -4.49
N ASP A 204 -20.68 2.53 -3.24
CA ASP A 204 -20.85 3.38 -2.07
C ASP A 204 -19.55 4.15 -1.76
N LYS A 205 -19.65 5.40 -1.33
CA LYS A 205 -18.47 6.27 -1.10
C LYS A 205 -18.26 6.63 0.37
N ASP A 206 -19.22 6.35 1.23
CA ASP A 206 -19.07 6.49 2.67
C ASP A 206 -18.40 5.26 3.27
N LEU A 207 -17.59 5.48 4.31
CA LEU A 207 -16.83 4.42 4.96
C LEU A 207 -17.72 3.28 5.51
N PRO A 208 -18.86 3.53 6.19
CA PRO A 208 -19.71 2.46 6.72
C PRO A 208 -20.23 1.52 5.64
N SER A 209 -20.83 2.06 4.57
CA SER A 209 -21.40 1.26 3.49
C SER A 209 -20.32 0.54 2.69
N PHE A 210 -19.19 1.22 2.41
CA PHE A 210 -18.04 0.59 1.77
C PHE A 210 -17.49 -0.59 2.58
N THR A 211 -17.32 -0.41 3.89
CA THR A 211 -16.86 -1.47 4.81
C THR A 211 -17.80 -2.68 4.77
N GLN A 212 -19.11 -2.44 4.81
CA GLN A 212 -20.11 -3.51 4.69
C GLN A 212 -19.99 -4.25 3.35
N ASN A 213 -19.77 -3.54 2.24
CA ASN A 213 -19.62 -4.13 0.92
C ASN A 213 -18.34 -4.96 0.80
N VAL A 214 -17.20 -4.48 1.32
CA VAL A 214 -15.94 -5.24 1.35
C VAL A 214 -16.12 -6.53 2.15
N ASN A 215 -16.75 -6.45 3.33
CA ASN A 215 -16.97 -7.63 4.18
C ASN A 215 -17.88 -8.66 3.49
N ARG A 216 -18.98 -8.21 2.88
CA ARG A 216 -19.86 -9.08 2.09
C ARG A 216 -19.11 -9.72 0.93
N PHE A 217 -18.39 -8.92 0.16
CA PHE A 217 -17.60 -9.36 -0.98
C PHE A 217 -16.58 -10.44 -0.60
N VAL A 218 -15.79 -10.20 0.46
CA VAL A 218 -14.79 -11.15 0.97
C VAL A 218 -15.46 -12.45 1.41
N ASN A 219 -16.59 -12.39 2.10
CA ASN A 219 -17.31 -13.58 2.54
C ASN A 219 -17.89 -14.38 1.37
N ASP A 220 -18.55 -13.72 0.41
CA ASP A 220 -19.15 -14.36 -0.77
C ASP A 220 -18.07 -15.04 -1.63
N LEU A 221 -16.95 -14.35 -1.87
CA LEU A 221 -15.83 -14.89 -2.65
C LEU A 221 -15.25 -16.15 -2.00
N ARG A 222 -15.03 -16.11 -0.67
CA ARG A 222 -14.53 -17.27 0.08
C ARG A 222 -15.53 -18.43 0.06
N TYR A 223 -16.82 -18.13 0.17
CA TYR A 223 -17.88 -19.13 0.08
C TYR A 223 -17.91 -19.82 -1.29
N TYR A 224 -17.82 -19.06 -2.39
CA TYR A 224 -17.75 -19.65 -3.73
C TYR A 224 -16.53 -20.55 -3.91
N ARG A 225 -15.36 -20.12 -3.44
CA ARG A 225 -14.14 -20.95 -3.49
C ARG A 225 -14.31 -22.26 -2.72
N LEU A 226 -14.89 -22.20 -1.52
CA LEU A 226 -15.12 -23.37 -0.68
C LEU A 226 -16.09 -24.37 -1.34
N ILE A 227 -17.19 -23.86 -1.91
CA ILE A 227 -18.18 -24.68 -2.62
C ILE A 227 -17.50 -25.37 -3.80
N ASN A 228 -16.81 -24.60 -4.65
CA ASN A 228 -16.18 -25.12 -5.85
C ASN A 228 -15.07 -26.13 -5.56
N SER A 229 -14.29 -25.93 -4.48
CA SER A 229 -13.26 -26.89 -4.07
C SER A 229 -13.83 -28.18 -3.45
N SER A 230 -15.08 -28.15 -3.00
CA SER A 230 -15.76 -29.30 -2.40
C SER A 230 -16.54 -30.14 -3.42
N LEU A 231 -16.67 -29.66 -4.66
CA LEU A 231 -17.35 -30.37 -5.73
C LEU A 231 -16.42 -31.44 -6.35
N PRO A 232 -16.98 -32.56 -6.85
CA PRO A 232 -16.21 -33.56 -7.59
C PRO A 232 -15.52 -32.96 -8.83
N GLU A 233 -14.34 -33.50 -9.19
CA GLU A 233 -13.60 -33.09 -10.38
C GLU A 233 -14.49 -33.10 -11.64
N GLY A 234 -14.48 -32.00 -12.40
CA GLY A 234 -15.30 -31.82 -13.61
C GLY A 234 -16.65 -31.12 -13.41
N SER A 235 -17.04 -30.79 -12.17
CA SER A 235 -18.33 -30.11 -11.91
C SER A 235 -18.32 -28.60 -12.19
N VAL A 236 -17.13 -27.98 -12.26
CA VAL A 236 -16.95 -26.53 -12.45
C VAL A 236 -16.18 -26.28 -13.74
N THR A 237 -16.79 -25.56 -14.68
CA THR A 237 -16.12 -25.08 -15.90
C THR A 237 -15.64 -23.65 -15.68
N PHE A 238 -14.31 -23.46 -15.66
CA PHE A 238 -13.66 -22.15 -15.47
C PHE A 238 -13.59 -21.35 -16.76
#